data_AF-A0A7W7ZJ31-F1
#
_entry.id   AF-A0A7W7ZJ31-F1
#
_cell.length_a   1.000
_cell.length_b   1.000
_cell.length_c   1.000
_cell.angle_alpha   90.00
_cell.angle_beta   90.00
_cell.angle_gamma   90.00
#
_symmetry.space_group_name_H-M   'P 1'
#
loop_
_entity.id
_entity.type
_entity.pdbx_description
1 polymer ?
#
loop_
_entity_poly.entity_id
_entity_poly.type
_entity_poly.pdbx_seq_one_letter_code
_entity_poly.pdbx_strand_id
1 'polypeptide(L)'
;MEAQEHWEGLYGTKTPEETSWFKPHLQTSFDWISAATEHKSVSIIDVGTGESTLIDDLLAAGYRDITVLDIAWTATRSFRNAWGRWRSRSFGWLAT
;
A
#
# COMPACT_ATOMS: atom_id res chain seq x y z
N MET A 1 -22.86 -3.78 10.21
CA MET A 1 -21.96 -3.24 9.18
C MET A 1 -20.93 -4.29 8.93
N GLU A 2 -20.85 -4.76 7.71
CA GLU A 2 -19.76 -5.64 7.32
C GLU A 2 -18.46 -4.83 7.35
N ALA A 3 -17.34 -5.47 7.70
CA ALA A 3 -16.06 -4.78 7.88
C ALA A 3 -15.65 -3.98 6.63
N GLN A 4 -15.95 -4.49 5.46
CA GLN A 4 -15.72 -3.84 4.17
C GLN A 4 -16.46 -2.49 4.06
N GLU A 5 -17.75 -2.44 4.35
CA GLU A 5 -18.56 -1.21 4.28
C GLU A 5 -18.00 -0.09 5.18
N HIS A 6 -17.50 -0.47 6.36
CA HIS A 6 -16.90 0.48 7.28
C HIS A 6 -15.64 1.13 6.69
N TRP A 7 -14.72 0.34 6.14
CA TRP A 7 -13.47 0.85 5.58
C TRP A 7 -13.68 1.60 4.27
N GLU A 8 -14.61 1.15 3.42
CA GLU A 8 -15.01 1.89 2.21
C GLU A 8 -15.59 3.25 2.57
N GLY A 9 -16.46 3.32 3.58
CA GLY A 9 -17.01 4.58 4.07
C GLY A 9 -15.93 5.51 4.63
N LEU A 10 -14.95 4.97 5.37
CA LEU A 10 -13.86 5.75 5.95
C LEU A 10 -12.96 6.34 4.86
N TYR A 11 -12.46 5.53 3.93
CA TYR A 11 -11.61 6.00 2.82
C TYR A 11 -12.36 6.84 1.79
N GLY A 12 -13.69 6.71 1.72
CA GLY A 12 -14.53 7.57 0.88
C GLY A 12 -14.82 8.96 1.48
N THR A 13 -14.63 9.14 2.80
CA THR A 13 -15.04 10.37 3.51
C THR A 13 -13.89 11.12 4.16
N LYS A 14 -12.76 10.48 4.39
CA LYS A 14 -11.56 11.09 4.99
C LYS A 14 -10.43 11.11 3.98
N THR A 15 -9.69 12.21 4.00
CA THR A 15 -8.36 12.29 3.39
C THR A 15 -7.36 11.46 4.21
N PRO A 16 -6.23 11.02 3.62
CA PRO A 16 -5.19 10.30 4.35
C PRO A 16 -4.79 11.03 5.64
N GLU A 17 -4.58 12.34 5.57
CA GLU A 17 -4.14 13.20 6.68
C GLU A 17 -5.15 13.27 7.85
N GLU A 18 -6.42 12.94 7.61
CA GLU A 18 -7.48 12.91 8.63
C GLU A 18 -7.57 11.57 9.36
N THR A 19 -6.77 10.58 8.94
CA THR A 19 -6.63 9.30 9.65
C THR A 19 -5.50 9.38 10.68
N SER A 20 -5.72 8.81 11.87
CA SER A 20 -4.74 8.90 12.97
C SER A 20 -3.47 8.07 12.74
N TRP A 21 -3.47 7.19 11.74
CA TRP A 21 -2.36 6.32 11.39
C TRP A 21 -1.58 6.79 10.15
N PHE A 22 -1.98 7.90 9.54
CA PHE A 22 -1.25 8.46 8.41
C PHE A 22 0.12 9.00 8.84
N LYS A 23 1.12 8.70 8.01
CA LYS A 23 2.41 9.37 8.03
C LYS A 23 2.87 9.59 6.58
N PRO A 24 3.48 10.75 6.28
CA PRO A 24 4.05 11.00 4.95
C PRO A 24 5.12 9.98 4.55
N HIS A 25 5.90 9.48 5.51
CA HIS A 25 6.90 8.43 5.31
C HIS A 25 6.86 7.42 6.47
N LEU A 26 6.85 6.13 6.15
CA LEU A 26 6.88 5.04 7.13
C LEU A 26 8.33 4.57 7.36
N GLN A 27 9.20 5.50 7.77
CA GLN A 27 10.65 5.28 7.85
C GLN A 27 11.03 4.03 8.66
N THR A 28 10.41 3.81 9.82
CA THR A 28 10.73 2.64 10.67
C THR A 28 10.42 1.32 9.94
N SER A 29 9.26 1.22 9.30
CA SER A 29 8.90 0.03 8.52
C SER A 29 9.83 -0.15 7.32
N PHE A 30 10.15 0.94 6.63
CA PHE A 30 11.10 0.95 5.52
C PHE A 30 12.49 0.45 5.95
N ASP A 31 12.99 0.92 7.09
CA ASP A 31 14.31 0.54 7.63
C ASP A 31 14.33 -0.95 7.98
N TRP A 32 13.26 -1.46 8.61
CA TRP A 32 13.14 -2.89 8.92
C TRP A 32 13.09 -3.76 7.68
N ILE A 33 12.30 -3.38 6.67
CA ILE A 33 12.26 -4.11 5.39
C ILE A 33 13.62 -4.06 4.71
N SER A 34 14.26 -2.90 4.70
CA SER A 34 15.60 -2.72 4.10
C SER A 34 16.66 -3.56 4.79
N ALA A 35 16.60 -3.68 6.12
CA ALA A 35 17.51 -4.52 6.90
C ALA A 35 17.22 -6.03 6.72
N ALA A 36 15.96 -6.40 6.49
CA ALA A 36 15.54 -7.79 6.35
C ALA A 36 15.67 -8.35 4.92
N THR A 37 15.99 -7.53 3.93
CA THR A 37 16.01 -7.91 2.52
C THR A 37 17.41 -7.76 1.91
N GLU A 38 17.93 -8.84 1.32
CA GLU A 38 19.27 -8.84 0.71
C GLU A 38 19.28 -8.20 -0.70
N HIS A 39 18.15 -8.26 -1.40
CA HIS A 39 18.01 -7.81 -2.79
C HIS A 39 16.68 -7.08 -3.02
N LYS A 40 16.64 -6.17 -4.00
CA LYS A 40 15.43 -5.41 -4.35
C LYS A 40 14.42 -6.19 -5.23
N SER A 41 14.73 -7.44 -5.55
CA SER A 41 13.84 -8.36 -6.27
C SER A 41 13.09 -9.33 -5.36
N VAL A 42 13.22 -9.19 -4.04
CA VAL A 42 12.41 -9.96 -3.08
C VAL A 42 10.93 -9.63 -3.25
N SER A 43 10.09 -10.65 -3.07
CA SER A 43 8.64 -10.49 -3.07
C SER A 43 8.17 -9.93 -1.73
N ILE A 44 7.45 -8.82 -1.75
CA ILE A 44 6.86 -8.15 -0.59
C ILE A 44 5.35 -8.12 -0.77
N ILE A 45 4.60 -8.44 0.29
CA ILE A 45 3.16 -8.23 0.34
C ILE A 45 2.81 -7.25 1.47
N ASP A 46 2.07 -6.20 1.13
CA ASP A 46 1.50 -5.26 2.09
C ASP A 46 0.00 -5.56 2.27
N VAL A 47 -0.43 -5.82 3.50
CA VAL A 47 -1.77 -6.27 3.84
C VAL A 47 -2.45 -5.24 4.73
N GLY A 48 -3.62 -4.75 4.30
CA GLY A 48 -4.25 -3.58 4.90
C GLY A 48 -3.50 -2.29 4.55
N THR A 49 -3.04 -2.19 3.30
CA THR A 49 -2.19 -1.07 2.84
C THR A 49 -2.88 0.29 3.01
N GLY A 50 -4.22 0.34 2.99
CA GLY A 50 -4.98 1.57 3.17
C GLY A 50 -4.65 2.62 2.11
N GLU A 51 -4.19 3.80 2.53
CA GLU A 51 -3.57 4.81 1.65
C GLU A 51 -2.11 5.09 2.08
N SER A 52 -1.41 4.03 2.49
CA SER A 52 -0.02 4.07 2.98
C SER A 52 0.96 4.59 1.93
N THR A 53 1.91 5.41 2.37
CA THR A 53 3.02 5.91 1.53
C THR A 53 4.23 4.97 1.53
N LEU A 54 4.19 3.85 2.27
CA LEU A 54 5.31 2.91 2.34
C LEU A 54 5.66 2.34 0.96
N ILE A 55 4.65 2.08 0.14
CA ILE A 55 4.84 1.54 -1.21
C ILE A 55 5.58 2.54 -2.09
N ASP A 56 5.33 3.83 -1.93
CA ASP A 56 6.11 4.89 -2.60
C ASP A 56 7.58 4.82 -2.25
N ASP A 57 7.89 4.76 -0.96
CA ASP A 57 9.26 4.72 -0.46
C ASP A 57 10.00 3.45 -0.94
N LEU A 58 9.32 2.29 -0.93
CA LEU A 58 9.90 1.02 -1.42
C LEU A 58 10.17 1.06 -2.93
N LEU A 59 9.23 1.57 -3.73
CA LEU A 59 9.43 1.66 -5.18
C LEU A 59 10.53 2.68 -5.52
N ALA A 60 10.59 3.81 -4.81
CA ALA A 60 11.68 4.79 -4.95
C ALA A 60 13.05 4.19 -4.59
N ALA A 61 13.10 3.29 -3.60
CA ALA A 61 14.31 2.53 -3.23
C ALA A 61 14.63 1.36 -4.17
N GLY A 62 13.81 1.14 -5.21
CA GLY A 62 14.07 0.21 -6.30
C GLY A 62 13.55 -1.21 -6.08
N TYR A 63 12.70 -1.45 -5.06
CA TYR A 63 11.96 -2.71 -4.93
C TYR A 63 11.03 -2.90 -6.15
N ARG A 64 10.87 -4.15 -6.62
CA ARG A 64 10.20 -4.42 -7.91
C ARG A 64 9.05 -5.39 -7.85
N ASP A 65 9.00 -6.23 -6.82
CA ASP A 65 8.01 -7.29 -6.67
C ASP A 65 7.20 -7.04 -5.39
N ILE A 66 6.24 -6.12 -5.51
CA ILE A 66 5.39 -5.68 -4.40
C ILE A 66 3.93 -6.00 -4.77
N THR A 67 3.25 -6.70 -3.88
CA THR A 67 1.81 -6.98 -3.93
C THR A 67 1.13 -6.20 -2.81
N VAL A 68 -0.03 -5.61 -3.11
CA VAL A 68 -0.88 -4.96 -2.08
C VAL A 68 -2.20 -5.71 -1.96
N LEU A 69 -2.68 -5.82 -0.73
CA LEU A 69 -3.92 -6.47 -0.37
C LEU A 69 -4.70 -5.54 0.57
N ASP A 70 -5.90 -5.15 0.19
CA ASP A 70 -6.80 -4.38 1.05
C ASP A 70 -8.25 -4.80 0.83
N ILE A 71 -9.06 -4.66 1.89
CA ILE A 71 -10.50 -4.96 1.86
C ILE A 71 -11.32 -3.79 1.33
N ALA A 72 -10.78 -2.56 1.34
CA ALA A 72 -11.42 -1.38 0.78
C ALA A 72 -10.89 -1.08 -0.62
N TRP A 73 -11.77 -1.19 -1.62
CA TRP A 73 -11.50 -0.81 -3.00
C TRP A 73 -11.11 0.66 -3.14
N THR A 74 -11.70 1.56 -2.35
CA THR A 74 -11.38 3.00 -2.43
C THR A 74 -9.91 3.28 -2.14
N ALA A 75 -9.35 2.64 -1.10
CA ALA A 75 -7.93 2.66 -0.76
C ALA A 75 -7.06 2.20 -1.94
N THR A 76 -7.44 1.09 -2.58
CA THR A 76 -6.70 0.56 -3.74
C THR A 76 -6.71 1.46 -4.98
N ARG A 77 -7.76 2.28 -5.16
CA ARG A 77 -7.93 3.13 -6.34
C ARG A 77 -6.95 4.30 -6.36
N SER A 78 -6.59 4.83 -5.19
CA SER A 78 -5.54 5.84 -5.03
C SER A 78 -4.20 5.33 -5.59
N PHE A 79 -3.86 4.05 -5.33
CA PHE A 79 -2.71 3.39 -5.96
C PHE A 79 -2.90 3.04 -7.43
N ARG A 80 -4.12 2.95 -7.97
CA ARG A 80 -4.26 2.67 -9.41
C ARG A 80 -3.96 3.91 -10.26
N ASN A 81 -4.28 5.09 -9.74
CA ASN A 81 -4.13 6.35 -10.46
C ASN A 81 -2.68 6.89 -10.44
N ALA A 82 -1.99 6.78 -9.31
CA ALA A 82 -0.60 7.25 -9.21
C ALA A 82 0.41 6.36 -9.96
N TRP A 83 0.05 5.09 -10.22
CA TRP A 83 1.02 4.04 -10.56
C TRP A 83 0.92 3.49 -11.99
N GLY A 84 0.18 4.15 -12.89
CA GLY A 84 0.12 3.81 -14.32
C GLY A 84 1.48 3.76 -15.06
N ARG A 85 2.58 4.09 -14.36
CA ARG A 85 3.97 4.07 -14.83
C ARG A 85 4.76 2.80 -14.47
N TRP A 86 4.33 2.02 -13.48
CA TRP A 86 5.09 0.88 -12.96
C TRP A 86 4.35 -0.44 -13.26
N ARG A 87 4.66 -1.07 -14.40
CA ARG A 87 4.18 -2.42 -14.75
C ARG A 87 4.98 -3.45 -13.96
N SER A 88 4.66 -3.69 -12.68
CA SER A 88 5.12 -4.89 -11.98
C SER A 88 4.26 -6.08 -12.41
N ARG A 89 4.93 -7.15 -12.84
CA ARG A 89 4.31 -8.43 -13.16
C ARG A 89 3.75 -9.03 -11.86
N SER A 90 2.51 -9.50 -11.92
CA SER A 90 1.78 -10.21 -10.86
C SER A 90 1.17 -9.33 -9.76
N PHE A 91 0.40 -8.31 -10.16
CA PHE A 91 -0.51 -7.63 -9.25
C PHE A 91 -1.80 -8.47 -9.09
N GLY A 92 -1.94 -9.15 -7.94
CA GLY A 92 -3.14 -9.89 -7.58
C GLY A 92 -4.00 -9.06 -6.62
N TRP A 93 -5.18 -8.62 -7.08
CA TRP A 93 -6.17 -7.99 -6.22
C TRP A 93 -7.02 -9.07 -5.58
N LEU A 94 -6.94 -9.22 -4.26
CA LEU A 94 -7.91 -10.03 -3.49
C LEU A 94 -8.75 -9.06 -2.66
N ALA A 95 -9.72 -8.41 -3.29
CA ALA A 95 -10.84 -7.85 -2.57
C ALA A 95 -11.85 -8.99 -2.40
N THR A 96 -12.05 -9.47 -1.17
CA THR A 96 -13.21 -10.32 -0.83
C THR A 96 -14.31 -9.44 -0.28
#